data_AF-A0A0H3D5I3-F1
#
_entry.id   AF-A0A0H3D5I3-F1
#
_cell.length_a   1.000
_cell.length_b   1.000
_cell.length_c   1.000
_cell.angle_alpha   90.00
_cell.angle_beta   90.00
_cell.angle_gamma   90.00
#
_symmetry.space_group_name_H-M   'P 1'
#
loop_
_entity.id
_entity.type
_entity.pdbx_description
1 polymer ?
#
loop_
_entity_poly.entity_id
_entity_poly.type
_entity_poly.pdbx_seq_one_letter_code
_entity_poly.pdbx_strand_id
1 'polypeptide(L)'
;MTNVWIATLSDGLLRADQVVGLTAHATPALTGKPPRWLLDVTLRVPAGSGRADGWDVGILHRTLIQTPAEPVGAPEALARLLARLDREDAAGLIAAVPASGAKAGPASVVRFAFRPFEEDERA
;
A
#
# COMPACT_ATOMS: atom_id res chain seq x y z
N MET A 1 9.40 8.12 11.27
CA MET A 1 9.09 6.84 10.57
C MET A 1 9.82 6.62 9.22
N THR A 2 11.16 6.48 9.18
CA THR A 2 11.88 6.17 7.91
C THR A 2 12.14 4.68 7.67
N ASN A 3 11.93 3.85 8.70
CA ASN A 3 12.36 2.45 8.74
C ASN A 3 11.20 1.46 8.49
N VAL A 4 10.04 1.98 8.09
CA VAL A 4 8.85 1.20 7.74
C VAL A 4 8.70 1.16 6.23
N TRP A 5 8.63 -0.05 5.69
CA TRP A 5 8.46 -0.33 4.28
C TRP A 5 7.07 -0.90 4.01
N ILE A 6 6.56 -0.72 2.79
CA ILE A 6 5.29 -1.29 2.33
C ILE A 6 5.57 -2.14 1.09
N ALA A 7 5.16 -3.41 1.15
CA ALA A 7 5.21 -4.32 0.01
C ALA A 7 4.12 -3.96 -1.02
N THR A 8 4.48 -3.98 -2.30
CA THR A 8 3.54 -3.86 -3.41
C THR A 8 3.10 -5.24 -3.91
N LEU A 9 2.04 -5.27 -4.70
CA LEU A 9 1.55 -6.48 -5.34
C LEU A 9 2.57 -7.10 -6.33
N SER A 10 3.49 -6.29 -6.87
CA SER A 10 4.47 -6.70 -7.88
C SER A 10 5.88 -6.87 -7.28
N ASP A 11 5.99 -7.38 -6.06
CA ASP A 11 7.24 -7.63 -5.32
C ASP A 11 8.15 -6.40 -5.15
N GLY A 12 7.58 -5.20 -5.25
CA GLY A 12 8.29 -3.94 -4.98
C GLY A 12 8.21 -3.52 -3.51
N LEU A 13 9.09 -2.60 -3.12
CA LEU A 13 9.11 -1.99 -1.79
C LEU A 13 9.02 -0.47 -1.87
N LEU A 14 8.21 0.11 -1.00
CA LEU A 14 7.99 1.55 -0.90
C LEU A 14 8.26 2.01 0.53
N ARG A 15 8.83 3.19 0.70
CA ARG A 15 8.93 3.76 2.04
C ARG A 15 7.58 4.32 2.48
N ALA A 16 7.18 4.01 3.71
CA ALA A 16 5.88 4.43 4.24
C ALA A 16 5.77 5.96 4.40
N ASP A 17 6.87 6.66 4.67
CA ASP A 17 6.92 8.13 4.78
C ASP A 17 6.81 8.87 3.44
N GLN A 18 6.89 8.14 2.32
CA GLN A 18 6.69 8.71 0.99
C GLN A 18 5.25 8.62 0.53
N VAL A 19 4.36 7.96 1.27
CA VAL A 19 2.95 7.82 0.91
C VAL A 19 2.22 9.15 1.13
N VAL A 20 1.55 9.65 0.08
CA VAL A 20 0.71 10.86 0.15
C VAL A 20 -0.77 10.58 -0.03
N GLY A 21 -1.13 9.38 -0.48
CA GLY A 21 -2.53 8.99 -0.65
C GLY A 21 -2.70 7.51 -0.96
N LEU A 22 -3.93 7.05 -0.78
CA LEU A 22 -4.41 5.75 -1.21
C LEU A 22 -5.67 5.95 -2.05
N THR A 23 -5.75 5.25 -3.17
CA THR A 23 -6.91 5.28 -4.07
C THR A 23 -7.37 3.87 -4.37
N ALA A 24 -8.67 3.65 -4.29
CA ALA A 24 -9.30 2.40 -4.69
C ALA A 24 -10.01 2.60 -6.03
N HIS A 25 -9.82 1.68 -6.97
CA HIS A 25 -10.55 1.70 -8.23
C HIS A 25 -10.82 0.29 -8.77
N ALA A 26 -11.93 0.13 -9.48
CA ALA A 26 -12.25 -1.13 -10.12
C ALA A 26 -11.47 -1.27 -11.45
N THR A 27 -10.92 -2.46 -11.71
CA THR A 27 -10.41 -2.82 -13.03
C THR A 27 -11.54 -2.78 -14.05
N PRO A 28 -11.26 -2.46 -15.33
CA PRO A 28 -12.26 -2.54 -16.39
C PRO A 28 -12.97 -3.91 -16.41
N ALA A 29 -14.28 -3.89 -16.62
CA ALA A 29 -15.04 -5.13 -16.78
C ALA A 29 -14.62 -5.81 -18.09
N LEU A 30 -14.20 -7.07 -18.01
CA LEU A 30 -13.87 -7.91 -19.16
C LEU A 30 -14.92 -9.02 -19.28
N THR A 31 -15.37 -9.31 -20.49
CA THR A 31 -16.35 -10.39 -20.73
C THR A 31 -15.86 -11.70 -20.13
N GLY A 32 -16.65 -12.28 -19.21
CA GLY A 32 -16.33 -13.54 -18.53
C GLY A 32 -15.40 -13.42 -17.31
N LYS A 33 -14.97 -12.21 -16.90
CA LYS A 33 -14.20 -12.00 -15.67
C LYS A 33 -14.85 -10.93 -14.79
N PRO A 34 -15.20 -11.23 -13.52
CA PRO A 34 -15.71 -10.21 -12.62
C PRO A 34 -14.65 -9.12 -12.39
N PRO A 35 -15.05 -7.84 -12.32
CA PRO A 35 -14.11 -6.76 -12.02
C PRO A 35 -13.48 -6.98 -10.65
N ARG A 36 -12.23 -6.57 -10.52
CA ARG A 36 -11.48 -6.61 -9.27
C ARG A 36 -11.19 -5.19 -8.82
N TRP A 37 -11.04 -4.99 -7.51
CA TRP A 37 -10.67 -3.71 -6.95
C TRP A 37 -9.18 -3.66 -6.68
N LEU A 38 -8.52 -2.63 -7.19
CA LEU A 38 -7.13 -2.32 -6.90
C LEU A 38 -7.09 -1.28 -5.79
N LEU A 39 -6.21 -1.51 -4.82
CA LEU A 39 -5.81 -0.49 -3.85
C LEU A 39 -4.42 0.01 -4.22
N ASP A 40 -4.34 1.23 -4.70
CA ASP A 40 -3.08 1.85 -5.09
C ASP A 40 -2.62 2.88 -4.07
N VAL A 41 -1.31 2.99 -3.94
CA VAL A 41 -0.66 4.03 -3.18
C VAL A 41 -0.04 5.07 -4.11
N THR A 42 -0.17 6.31 -3.70
CA THR A 42 0.41 7.48 -4.37
C THR A 42 1.62 7.95 -3.57
N LEU A 43 2.74 8.16 -4.25
CA LEU A 43 4.00 8.58 -3.62
C LEU A 43 4.27 10.07 -3.83
N ARG A 44 4.94 10.69 -2.85
CA ARG A 44 5.43 12.07 -2.92
C ARG A 44 6.47 12.26 -4.02
N VAL A 45 7.23 11.22 -4.33
CA VAL A 45 8.36 11.31 -5.26
C VAL A 45 7.83 11.25 -6.69
N PRO A 46 8.09 12.29 -7.51
CA PRO A 46 7.79 12.21 -8.93
C PRO A 46 8.64 11.11 -9.57
N ALA A 47 8.03 10.30 -10.42
CA ALA A 47 8.78 9.44 -11.33
C ALA A 47 8.79 10.09 -12.70
N GLY A 48 9.95 10.15 -13.32
CA GLY A 48 10.06 10.67 -14.67
C GLY A 48 10.96 9.83 -15.55
N SER A 49 10.75 9.97 -16.85
CA SER A 49 11.63 9.43 -17.89
C SER A 49 12.01 10.56 -18.84
N GLY A 50 13.27 10.58 -19.25
CA GLY A 50 13.79 11.61 -20.15
C GLY A 50 13.52 11.27 -21.61
N ARG A 51 13.15 12.28 -22.39
CA ARG A 51 13.22 12.30 -23.85
C ARG A 51 14.16 13.42 -24.29
N ALA A 52 14.59 13.38 -25.56
CA ALA A 52 15.51 14.38 -26.11
C ALA A 52 14.95 15.82 -26.07
N ASP A 53 13.62 15.98 -25.96
CA ASP A 53 12.88 17.23 -25.92
C ASP A 53 12.36 17.62 -24.53
N GLY A 54 12.56 16.80 -23.47
CA GLY A 54 12.13 17.15 -22.13
C GLY A 54 12.06 16.00 -21.12
N TRP A 55 11.66 16.34 -19.89
CA TRP A 55 11.39 15.41 -18.80
C TRP A 55 9.88 15.31 -18.59
N ASP A 56 9.33 14.09 -18.71
CA ASP A 56 7.95 13.83 -18.26
C ASP A 56 7.98 13.49 -16.77
N VAL A 57 7.15 14.16 -15.97
CA VAL A 57 7.09 14.01 -14.52
C VAL A 57 5.68 13.61 -14.14
N GLY A 58 5.52 12.33 -13.75
CA GLY A 58 4.24 11.75 -13.37
C GLY A 58 4.14 11.45 -11.87
N ILE A 59 2.90 11.45 -11.37
CA ILE A 59 2.58 10.90 -10.07
C ILE A 59 2.79 9.39 -10.12
N LEU A 60 3.59 8.86 -9.18
CA LEU A 60 3.88 7.45 -9.13
C LEU A 60 2.81 6.69 -8.34
N HIS A 61 2.00 5.91 -9.06
CA HIS A 61 1.06 4.97 -8.47
C HIS A 61 1.66 3.56 -8.40
N ARG A 62 1.39 2.85 -7.31
CA ARG A 62 1.81 1.46 -7.09
C ARG A 62 0.67 0.68 -6.44
N THR A 63 0.35 -0.49 -6.98
CA THR A 63 -0.71 -1.33 -6.43
C THR A 63 -0.21 -2.09 -5.21
N LEU A 64 -0.94 -2.02 -4.11
CA LEU A 64 -0.64 -2.76 -2.88
C LEU A 64 -1.32 -4.13 -2.85
N ILE A 65 -2.58 -4.19 -3.30
CA ILE A 65 -3.37 -5.43 -3.32
C ILE A 65 -4.50 -5.34 -4.34
N GLN A 66 -4.93 -6.50 -4.85
CA GLN A 66 -6.15 -6.68 -5.62
C GLN A 66 -7.17 -7.50 -4.81
N THR A 67 -8.43 -7.07 -4.82
CA THR A 67 -9.51 -7.66 -3.99
C THR A 67 -10.82 -7.87 -4.78
N PRO A 68 -11.74 -8.74 -4.31
CA PRO A 68 -13.03 -8.96 -4.95
C PRO A 68 -14.05 -7.82 -4.75
N ALA A 69 -13.88 -6.97 -3.74
CA ALA A 69 -14.79 -5.89 -3.39
C ALA A 69 -14.00 -4.64 -3.02
N GLU A 70 -14.67 -3.49 -2.95
CA GLU A 70 -14.00 -2.23 -2.63
C GLU A 70 -13.35 -2.29 -1.22
N PRO A 71 -12.07 -1.91 -1.07
CA PRO A 71 -11.35 -1.91 0.21
C PRO A 71 -11.73 -0.70 1.08
N VAL A 72 -13.03 -0.52 1.36
CA VAL A 72 -13.58 0.62 2.11
C VAL A 72 -12.90 0.76 3.47
N GLY A 73 -12.42 1.97 3.80
CA GLY A 73 -11.74 2.25 5.07
C GLY A 73 -10.26 1.85 5.14
N ALA A 74 -9.69 1.35 4.03
CA ALA A 74 -8.25 1.04 3.96
C ALA A 74 -7.35 2.26 4.22
N PRO A 75 -7.63 3.49 3.72
CA PRO A 75 -6.83 4.66 4.04
C PRO A 75 -6.72 4.95 5.54
N GLU A 76 -7.84 4.92 6.25
CA GLU A 76 -7.92 5.17 7.69
C GLU A 76 -7.28 4.02 8.50
N ALA A 77 -7.37 2.79 8.01
CA ALA A 77 -6.72 1.65 8.63
C ALA A 77 -5.19 1.73 8.51
N LEU A 78 -4.66 2.10 7.33
CA LEU A 78 -3.22 2.32 7.15
C LEU A 78 -2.74 3.49 7.99
N ALA A 79 -3.44 4.63 7.95
CA ALA A 79 -3.07 5.81 8.74
C ALA A 79 -2.99 5.50 10.25
N ARG A 80 -3.96 4.74 10.78
CA ARG A 80 -3.94 4.28 12.19
C ARG A 80 -2.79 3.32 12.49
N LEU A 81 -2.42 2.44 11.55
CA LEU A 81 -1.24 1.58 11.69
C LEU A 81 0.04 2.41 11.72
N LEU A 82 0.23 3.30 10.75
CA LEU A 82 1.41 4.16 10.65
C LEU A 82 1.58 5.05 11.89
N ALA A 83 0.50 5.68 12.37
CA ALA A 83 0.53 6.50 13.59
C ALA A 83 0.85 5.69 14.86
N ARG A 84 0.60 4.38 14.87
CA ARG A 84 1.03 3.51 15.97
C ARG A 84 2.51 3.16 15.84
N LEU A 85 2.95 2.74 14.65
CA LEU A 85 4.34 2.36 14.40
C LEU A 85 5.31 3.53 14.59
N ASP A 86 4.92 4.76 14.24
CA ASP A 86 5.74 5.95 14.47
C ASP A 86 5.94 6.24 15.97
N ARG A 87 4.91 6.01 16.81
CA ARG A 87 5.03 6.15 18.27
C ARG A 87 5.91 5.08 18.91
N GLU A 88 6.02 3.92 18.28
CA GLU A 88 6.81 2.78 18.74
C GLU A 88 8.25 2.81 18.17
N ASP A 89 8.59 3.82 17.35
CA ASP A 89 9.82 3.90 16.56
C ASP A 89 10.14 2.59 15.80
N ALA A 90 9.08 1.95 15.28
CA ALA A 90 9.17 0.61 14.73
C ALA A 90 9.91 0.59 13.38
N ALA A 91 10.65 -0.49 13.14
CA ALA A 91 11.25 -0.83 11.85
C ALA A 91 10.66 -2.15 11.33
N GLY A 92 10.26 -2.19 10.06
CA GLY A 92 9.68 -3.41 9.50
C GLY A 92 8.96 -3.24 8.18
N LEU A 93 8.21 -4.28 7.81
CA LEU A 93 7.49 -4.40 6.56
C LEU A 93 5.98 -4.47 6.81
N ILE A 94 5.22 -3.65 6.09
CA ILE A 94 3.77 -3.71 5.99
C ILE A 94 3.39 -4.42 4.69
N ALA A 95 2.49 -5.38 4.78
CA ALA A 95 1.83 -5.99 3.62
C ALA A 95 0.32 -5.77 3.70
N ALA A 96 -0.28 -5.33 2.58
CA ALA A 96 -1.73 -5.37 2.43
C ALA A 96 -2.13 -6.83 2.15
N VAL A 97 -3.06 -7.37 2.94
CA VAL A 97 -3.52 -8.76 2.81
C VAL A 97 -5.05 -8.80 2.89
N PRO A 98 -5.70 -9.82 2.28
CA PRO A 98 -7.14 -9.98 2.39
C PRO A 98 -7.54 -10.12 3.87
N ALA A 99 -8.64 -9.47 4.26
CA ALA A 99 -9.28 -9.73 5.54
C ALA A 99 -9.91 -11.13 5.49
N SER A 100 -9.57 -11.99 6.46
CA SER A 100 -10.17 -13.33 6.59
C SER A 100 -10.86 -13.45 7.95
N GLY A 101 -12.11 -13.95 7.95
CA GLY A 101 -12.81 -14.42 9.15
C GLY A 101 -13.95 -13.52 9.70
N ALA A 102 -14.96 -14.18 10.27
CA ALA A 102 -16.26 -13.67 10.76
C ALA A 102 -16.23 -12.65 11.93
N LYS A 103 -15.06 -12.08 12.25
CA LYS A 103 -14.90 -10.98 13.23
C LYS A 103 -14.46 -9.66 12.59
N ALA A 104 -14.38 -9.60 11.26
CA ALA A 104 -14.46 -8.31 10.59
C ALA A 104 -15.91 -7.81 10.80
N GLY A 105 -16.08 -6.66 11.45
CA GLY A 105 -17.33 -5.91 11.34
C GLY A 105 -17.55 -5.47 9.87
N PRO A 106 -18.19 -4.34 9.57
CA PRO A 106 -18.21 -3.80 8.19
C PRO A 106 -16.82 -3.34 7.69
N ALA A 107 -15.74 -3.86 8.29
CA ALA A 107 -14.34 -3.56 8.07
C ALA A 107 -13.90 -4.02 6.68
N SER A 108 -13.21 -3.12 5.99
CA SER A 108 -12.47 -3.33 4.74
C SER A 108 -12.12 -4.78 4.44
N VAL A 109 -12.30 -5.20 3.18
CA VAL A 109 -11.78 -6.49 2.69
C VAL A 109 -10.24 -6.57 2.68
N VAL A 110 -9.56 -5.50 3.09
CA VAL A 110 -8.10 -5.42 3.25
C VAL A 110 -7.75 -5.14 4.71
N ARG A 111 -6.71 -5.83 5.21
CA ARG A 111 -6.00 -5.44 6.43
C ARG A 111 -4.52 -5.21 6.11
N PHE A 112 -3.85 -4.43 6.95
CA PHE A 112 -2.42 -4.22 6.85
C PHE A 112 -1.70 -5.05 7.93
N ALA A 113 -0.93 -6.04 7.50
CA ALA A 113 -0.11 -6.88 8.36
C ALA A 113 1.27 -6.23 8.51
N PHE A 114 1.69 -5.97 9.75
CA PHE A 114 3.05 -5.51 10.03
C PHE A 114 3.91 -6.69 10.50
N ARG A 115 5.13 -6.77 9.96
CA ARG A 115 6.19 -7.67 10.39
C ARG A 115 7.41 -6.84 10.75
N PRO A 116 7.85 -6.80 12.03
CA PRO A 116 9.08 -6.11 12.37
C PRO A 116 10.26 -6.77 11.66
N PHE A 117 11.30 -5.99 11.36
CA PHE A 117 12.59 -6.60 11.04
C PHE A 117 13.14 -7.25 12.31
N GLU A 118 13.76 -8.41 12.18
CA GLU A 118 14.55 -8.94 13.28
C GLU A 118 15.66 -7.91 13.56
N GLU A 119 15.91 -7.58 14.83
CA GLU A 119 17.12 -6.86 15.17
C GLU A 119 18.28 -7.79 14.77
N ASP A 120 18.93 -7.51 13.63
CA ASP A 120 20.28 -8.03 13.43
C ASP A 120 21.08 -7.54 14.63
N GLU A 121 21.51 -8.49 15.47
CA GLU A 121 22.27 -8.24 16.69
C GLU A 121 23.37 -7.22 16.38
N ARG A 122 23.33 -6.08 17.09
CA ARG A 122 24.34 -5.02 17.14
C ARG A 122 25.70 -5.46 16.57
N ALA A 123 26.01 -5.05 15.35
CA ALA A 123 27.37 -5.03 14.81
C ALA A 123 28.05 -3.71 15.17
#